data_AF-A0AAP3ALB7-F1
#
_entry.id   AF-A0AAP3ALB7-F1
#
_cell.length_a   1.000
_cell.length_b   1.000
_cell.length_c   1.000
_cell.angle_alpha   90.00
_cell.angle_beta   90.00
_cell.angle_gamma   90.00
#
_symmetry.space_group_name_H-M   'P 1'
#
loop_
_entity.id
_entity.type
_entity.pdbx_description
1 polymer ?
#
loop_
_entity_poly.entity_id
_entity_poly.type
_entity_poly.pdbx_seq_one_letter_code
_entity_poly.pdbx_strand_id
1 'polypeptide(L)'
;MGVPALEKRIIRGAKIDKIGYKEVLSRLGGTFIKLNPTSLEDVITVCEANGLNDREEAEMIYHLSNGDLRIVKQKVKKHLLLNQAA
;
A
#
# COMPACT_ATOMS: atom_id res chain seq x y z
N MET A 1 -0.96 2.50 -0.98
CA MET A 1 -1.67 3.79 -0.85
C MET A 1 -3.18 3.61 -0.92
N GLY A 2 -3.93 4.23 -0.01
CA GLY A 2 -5.40 4.26 -0.09
C GLY A 2 -5.85 5.17 -1.24
N VAL A 3 -6.80 4.72 -2.06
CA VAL A 3 -7.23 5.47 -3.24
C VAL A 3 -8.18 6.60 -2.80
N PRO A 4 -7.84 7.90 -3.01
CA PRO A 4 -8.72 9.02 -2.66
C PRO A 4 -10.10 8.96 -3.35
N ALA A 5 -10.17 8.22 -4.46
CA ALA A 5 -11.40 8.01 -5.20
C ALA A 5 -12.46 7.23 -4.40
N LEU A 6 -12.09 6.38 -3.43
CA LEU A 6 -13.06 5.58 -2.69
C LEU A 6 -13.95 6.46 -1.80
N GLU A 7 -13.33 7.32 -0.98
CA GLU A 7 -14.05 8.29 -0.15
C GLU A 7 -14.94 9.20 -0.99
N LYS A 8 -14.39 9.77 -2.08
CA LYS A 8 -15.15 10.60 -3.01
C LYS A 8 -16.35 9.86 -3.61
N ARG A 9 -16.17 8.59 -3.99
CA ARG A 9 -17.25 7.74 -4.52
C ARG A 9 -18.32 7.49 -3.47
N ILE A 10 -17.92 7.18 -2.24
CA ILE A 10 -18.86 6.90 -1.14
C ILE A 10 -19.71 8.14 -0.84
N ILE A 11 -19.05 9.29 -0.64
CA ILE A 11 -19.73 10.56 -0.34
C ILE A 11 -20.64 10.97 -1.51
N ARG A 12 -20.14 10.91 -2.75
CA ARG A 12 -20.94 11.28 -3.93
C ARG A 12 -22.14 10.37 -4.12
N GLY A 13 -21.96 9.06 -3.94
CA GLY A 13 -23.05 8.09 -4.06
C GLY A 13 -24.14 8.31 -3.01
N ALA A 14 -23.76 8.64 -1.77
CA ALA A 14 -24.72 8.97 -0.71
C ALA A 14 -25.47 10.27 -1.01
N LYS A 15 -24.78 11.27 -1.58
CA LYS A 15 -25.36 12.57 -1.96
C LYS A 15 -26.45 12.46 -3.03
N ILE A 16 -26.32 11.52 -3.97
CA ILE A 16 -27.28 11.32 -5.07
C ILE A 16 -28.30 10.20 -4.79
N ASP A 17 -28.44 9.77 -3.53
CA ASP A 17 -29.34 8.68 -3.14
C ASP A 17 -29.13 7.37 -3.90
N LYS A 18 -27.88 7.09 -4.28
CA LYS A 18 -27.54 5.80 -4.88
C LYS A 18 -27.71 4.70 -3.84
N ILE A 19 -28.46 3.66 -4.20
CA ILE A 19 -28.80 2.53 -3.32
C ILE A 19 -27.57 2.03 -2.55
N GLY A 20 -27.71 1.88 -1.24
CA GLY A 20 -26.70 1.35 -0.32
C GLY A 20 -25.63 2.35 0.15
N TYR A 21 -25.39 3.46 -0.56
CA TYR A 21 -24.30 4.37 -0.21
C TYR A 21 -24.53 5.13 1.10
N LYS A 22 -25.78 5.50 1.43
CA LYS A 22 -26.13 6.11 2.73
C LYS A 22 -25.88 5.15 3.90
N GLU A 23 -26.23 3.88 3.74
CA GLU A 23 -25.98 2.83 4.75
C GLU A 23 -24.48 2.62 4.96
N VAL A 24 -23.70 2.52 3.88
CA VAL A 24 -22.23 2.40 3.96
C VAL A 24 -21.64 3.60 4.69
N LEU A 25 -22.00 4.82 4.30
CA LEU A 25 -21.50 6.04 4.93
C LEU A 25 -21.87 6.10 6.43
N SER A 26 -23.09 5.71 6.78
CA SER A 26 -23.59 5.61 8.15
C SER A 26 -22.78 4.62 8.99
N ARG A 27 -22.57 3.40 8.48
CA ARG A 27 -21.78 2.35 9.18
C ARG A 27 -20.32 2.69 9.38
N LEU A 28 -19.74 3.50 8.49
CA LEU A 28 -18.38 4.03 8.64
C LEU A 28 -18.30 5.18 9.67
N GLY A 29 -19.43 5.62 10.23
CA GLY A 29 -19.50 6.81 11.08
C GLY A 29 -19.10 8.09 10.35
N GLY A 30 -19.15 8.10 9.01
CA GLY A 30 -18.65 9.22 8.20
C GLY A 30 -17.13 9.43 8.25
N THR A 31 -16.36 8.50 8.82
CA THR A 31 -14.90 8.64 8.99
C THR A 31 -14.12 7.88 7.92
N PHE A 32 -12.98 8.44 7.52
CA PHE A 32 -12.09 7.85 6.52
C PHE A 32 -10.64 7.93 7.00
N ILE A 33 -10.00 6.78 7.16
CA ILE A 33 -8.58 6.71 7.53
C ILE A 33 -7.74 7.05 6.30
N LYS A 34 -6.88 8.06 6.43
CA LYS A 34 -5.90 8.40 5.41
C LYS A 34 -4.66 7.52 5.59
N LEU A 35 -4.26 6.86 4.51
CA LEU A 35 -3.01 6.09 4.48
C LEU A 35 -1.90 7.00 3.96
N ASN A 36 -0.80 7.06 4.70
CA ASN A 36 0.39 7.78 4.27
C ASN A 36 1.01 7.12 3.02
N PRO A 37 1.70 7.90 2.17
CA PRO A 37 2.55 7.33 1.13
C PRO A 37 3.64 6.46 1.78
N THR A 38 3.98 5.37 1.10
CA THR A 38 5.13 4.56 1.45
C THR A 38 6.39 5.34 1.08
N SER A 39 7.26 5.57 2.07
CA SER A 39 8.56 6.23 1.88
C SER A 39 9.65 5.23 1.50
N LEU A 40 10.79 5.74 1.04
CA LEU A 40 11.98 4.91 0.83
C LEU A 40 12.41 4.24 2.14
N GLU A 41 12.39 4.98 3.25
CA GLU A 41 12.78 4.47 4.56
C GLU A 41 11.91 3.29 5.03
N ASP A 42 10.60 3.34 4.71
CA ASP A 42 9.70 2.22 4.99
C ASP A 42 10.11 0.97 4.22
N VAL A 43 10.52 1.11 2.96
CA VAL A 43 10.98 -0.02 2.13
C VAL A 43 12.31 -0.56 2.62
N ILE A 44 13.26 0.31 2.98
CA ILE A 44 14.55 -0.09 3.55
C ILE A 44 14.33 -0.87 4.84
N THR A 45 13.53 -0.34 5.77
CA THR A 45 13.21 -1.00 7.03
C THR A 45 12.60 -2.39 6.81
N VAL A 46 11.69 -2.51 5.83
CA VAL A 46 11.11 -3.81 5.45
C VAL A 46 12.17 -4.76 4.89
N CYS A 47 13.07 -4.27 4.04
CA CYS A 47 14.15 -5.09 3.46
C CYS A 47 15.10 -5.61 4.54
N GLU A 48 15.60 -4.72 5.42
CA GLU A 48 16.50 -5.06 6.52
C GLU A 48 15.87 -6.07 7.49
N ALA A 49 14.58 -5.87 7.83
CA ALA A 49 13.83 -6.80 8.68
C ALA A 49 13.67 -8.21 8.06
N ASN A 50 13.85 -8.35 6.75
CA ASN A 50 13.83 -9.63 6.03
C ASN A 50 15.25 -10.14 5.68
N GLY A 51 16.30 -9.48 6.18
CA GLY A 51 17.69 -9.87 5.92
C GLY A 51 18.27 -9.36 4.60
N LEU A 52 17.57 -8.46 3.91
CA LEU A 52 18.07 -7.78 2.70
C LEU A 52 18.67 -6.44 3.13
N ASN A 53 19.98 -6.44 3.39
CA ASN A 53 20.73 -5.26 3.84
C ASN A 53 21.42 -4.49 2.69
N ASP A 54 21.16 -4.89 1.45
CA ASP A 54 21.63 -4.18 0.26
C ASP A 54 20.75 -2.96 -0.01
N ARG A 55 21.34 -1.77 0.15
CA ARG A 55 20.65 -0.49 -0.02
C ARG A 55 20.32 -0.21 -1.48
N GLU A 56 21.17 -0.60 -2.43
CA GLU A 56 20.93 -0.37 -3.85
C GLU A 56 19.73 -1.21 -4.33
N GLU A 57 19.66 -2.46 -3.88
CA GLU A 57 18.52 -3.34 -4.14
C GLU A 57 17.24 -2.80 -3.49
N ALA A 58 17.30 -2.29 -2.26
CA ALA A 58 16.15 -1.67 -1.59
C ALA A 58 15.61 -0.44 -2.34
N GLU A 59 16.51 0.43 -2.83
CA GLU A 59 16.16 1.57 -3.68
C GLU A 59 15.51 1.12 -5.00
N MET A 60 16.05 0.08 -5.63
CA MET A 60 15.45 -0.51 -6.82
C MET A 60 14.03 -1.03 -6.54
N ILE A 61 13.84 -1.76 -5.43
CA ILE A 61 12.54 -2.27 -5.01
C ILE A 61 11.56 -1.12 -4.76
N TYR A 62 12.00 -0.04 -4.12
CA TYR A 62 11.18 1.15 -3.90
C TYR A 62 10.68 1.73 -5.23
N HIS A 63 11.58 1.98 -6.19
CA HIS A 63 11.21 2.51 -7.51
C HIS A 63 10.27 1.59 -8.29
N LEU A 64 10.49 0.27 -8.22
CA LEU A 64 9.63 -0.72 -8.89
C LEU A 64 8.26 -0.89 -8.21
N SER A 65 8.16 -0.64 -6.90
CA SER A 65 6.93 -0.84 -6.14
C SER A 65 5.91 0.26 -6.34
N ASN A 66 6.33 1.46 -6.76
CA ASN A 66 5.50 2.66 -6.82
C ASN A 66 4.65 2.87 -5.53
N GLY A 67 5.26 2.58 -4.37
CA GLY A 67 4.62 2.68 -3.06
C GLY A 67 3.63 1.57 -2.71
N ASP A 68 3.54 0.49 -3.48
CA ASP A 68 2.74 -0.69 -3.15
C ASP A 68 3.55 -1.74 -2.37
N LEU A 69 3.31 -1.81 -1.06
CA LEU A 69 3.97 -2.77 -0.16
C LEU A 69 3.73 -4.25 -0.54
N ARG A 70 2.68 -4.56 -1.31
CA ARG A 70 2.46 -5.92 -1.83
C ARG A 70 3.53 -6.30 -2.86
N ILE A 71 3.93 -5.33 -3.70
CA ILE A 71 5.01 -5.49 -4.66
C ILE A 71 6.34 -5.60 -3.93
N VAL A 72 6.58 -4.74 -2.92
CA VAL A 72 7.78 -4.82 -2.06
C VAL A 72 7.94 -6.23 -1.49
N LYS A 73 6.89 -6.77 -0.83
CA LYS A 73 6.90 -8.13 -0.29
C LYS A 73 7.22 -9.19 -1.34
N GLN A 74 6.65 -9.08 -2.53
CA GLN A 74 6.89 -10.02 -3.63
C GLN A 74 8.36 -9.97 -4.09
N LYS A 75 8.93 -8.77 -4.23
CA LYS A 75 10.32 -8.56 -4.67
C LYS A 75 11.33 -9.06 -3.64
N VAL A 76 11.14 -8.71 -2.36
CA VAL A 76 11.98 -9.20 -1.26
C VAL A 76 11.96 -10.73 -1.22
N LYS A 77 10.78 -11.36 -1.29
CA LYS A 77 10.67 -12.82 -1.32
C LYS A 77 11.41 -13.43 -2.51
N LYS A 78 11.29 -12.83 -3.70
CA LYS A 78 11.99 -13.29 -4.90
C LYS A 78 13.51 -13.19 -4.73
N HIS A 79 14.01 -12.08 -4.19
CA HIS A 79 15.44 -11.87 -3.93
C HIS A 79 15.99 -12.95 -2.99
N LEU A 80 15.30 -13.22 -1.87
CA LEU A 80 15.70 -14.26 -0.91
C LEU A 80 15.73 -15.66 -1.54
N LEU A 81 14.74 -16.00 -2.37
CA LEU A 81 14.70 -17.30 -3.07
C LEU A 81 15.85 -17.47 -4.08
N LEU A 82 16.22 -16.40 -4.79
CA LEU A 82 17.33 -16.44 -5.74
C LEU A 82 18.67 -16.60 -5.01
N ASN A 83 18.86 -15.89 -3.89
CA ASN A 83 20.09 -15.99 -3.10
C ASN A 83 20.23 -17.31 -2.34
N GLN A 84 19.13 -17.99 -2.01
CA GLN A 84 19.16 -19.34 -1.44
C GLN A 84 19.50 -20.44 -2.46
N ALA A 85 19.35 -20.14 -3.75
CA ALA A 85 19.63 -21.07 -4.84
C ALA A 85 21.03 -20.88 -5.46
N ALA A 86 21.79 -19.89 -4.98
CA ALA A 86 23.17 -19.58 -5.36
C ALA A 86 24.15 -20.08 -4.28
#